data_AF-A0A973L1Z6-F1
#
_entry.id   AF-A0A973L1Z6-F1
#
_cell.length_a   1.000
_cell.length_b   1.000
_cell.length_c   1.000
_cell.angle_alpha   90.00
_cell.angle_beta   90.00
_cell.angle_gamma   90.00
#
_symmetry.space_group_name_H-M   'P 1'
#
loop_
_entity.id
_entity.type
_entity.pdbx_description
1 polymer ?
#
loop_
_entity_poly.entity_id
_entity_poly.type
_entity_poly.pdbx_seq_one_letter_code
_entity_poly.pdbx_strand_id
1 'polypeptide(L)' 'MSDSAAHSPLWWAAPTAPGAVDATVTVPGSKSVTNRALVLAAHSAEPGWVRRPLRSRDTVLMA' A
#
# COMPACT_ATOMS: atom_id res chain seq x y z
N MET A 1 1.28 39.45 17.28
CA MET A 1 1.97 39.13 16.01
C MET A 1 2.85 37.92 16.25
N SER A 2 2.34 36.74 15.95
CA SER A 2 3.17 35.61 15.52
C SER A 2 2.28 34.74 14.66
N ASP A 3 2.75 34.60 13.43
CA ASP A 3 2.16 34.00 12.26
C ASP A 3 1.64 32.59 12.56
N SER A 4 0.33 32.38 12.41
CA SER A 4 -0.20 31.02 12.24
C SER A 4 0.23 30.58 10.86
N ALA A 5 1.36 29.89 10.77
CA ALA A 5 1.75 29.18 9.55
C ALA A 5 0.62 28.22 9.19
N ALA A 6 -0.23 28.64 8.25
CA ALA A 6 -1.30 27.84 7.73
C ALA A 6 -0.68 26.56 7.18
N HIS A 7 -1.02 25.42 7.79
CA HIS A 7 -0.75 24.10 7.25
C HIS A 7 -1.61 23.91 6.00
N SER A 8 -1.28 24.59 4.91
CA SER A 8 -1.76 24.20 3.60
C SER A 8 -1.05 22.90 3.27
N PRO A 9 -1.74 21.75 3.17
CA PRO A 9 -1.09 20.56 2.65
C PRO A 9 -0.53 20.93 1.28
N LEU A 10 0.72 20.62 1.00
CA LEU A 10 1.22 20.68 -0.37
C LEU A 10 0.44 19.60 -1.14
N TRP A 11 -0.53 20.01 -1.95
CA TRP A 11 -1.33 19.09 -2.73
C TRP A 11 -0.44 18.46 -3.80
N TRP A 12 -0.44 17.13 -3.90
CA TRP A 12 0.21 16.45 -5.02
C TRP A 12 -0.59 16.73 -6.30
N ALA A 13 0.00 17.45 -7.25
CA ALA A 13 -0.65 17.75 -8.53
C ALA A 13 -0.76 16.47 -9.38
N ALA A 14 -1.97 16.09 -9.76
CA ALA A 14 -2.19 14.95 -10.64
C ALA A 14 -1.72 15.28 -12.07
N PRO A 15 -0.86 14.46 -12.70
CA PRO A 15 -0.43 14.70 -14.07
C PRO A 15 -1.58 14.50 -15.05
N THR A 16 -1.66 15.32 -16.10
CA THR A 16 -2.62 15.18 -17.20
C THR A 16 -1.97 14.47 -18.38
N ALA A 17 -2.75 13.66 -19.10
CA ALA A 17 -2.30 13.02 -20.33
C ALA A 17 -2.79 13.85 -21.53
N PRO A 18 -1.90 14.48 -22.33
CA PRO A 18 -2.30 15.25 -23.52
C PRO A 18 -2.74 14.35 -24.70
N GLY A 19 -2.61 13.03 -24.56
CA GLY A 19 -3.03 12.01 -25.52
C GLY A 19 -3.38 10.70 -24.81
N ALA A 20 -3.62 9.64 -25.59
CA ALA A 20 -3.94 8.32 -25.04
C ALA A 20 -2.79 7.76 -24.19
N VAL A 21 -3.13 7.19 -23.04
CA VAL A 21 -2.16 6.46 -22.19
C VAL A 21 -2.15 5.00 -22.63
N ASP A 22 -1.01 4.53 -23.13
CA ASP A 22 -0.76 3.12 -23.43
C ASP A 22 0.41 2.63 -22.59
N ALA A 23 0.12 1.82 -21.57
CA ALA A 23 1.12 1.32 -20.64
C ALA A 23 0.69 -0.02 -20.04
N THR A 24 1.69 -0.89 -19.84
CA THR A 24 1.56 -2.07 -18.98
C THR A 24 2.35 -1.81 -17.70
N VAL A 25 1.68 -1.84 -16.56
CA VAL A 25 2.29 -1.55 -15.25
C VAL A 25 2.17 -2.77 -14.34
N THR A 26 3.31 -3.20 -13.78
CA THR A 26 3.29 -4.20 -12.70
C THR A 26 2.97 -3.49 -11.39
N VAL A 27 1.86 -3.88 -10.77
CA VAL A 27 1.50 -3.39 -9.43
C VAL A 27 2.01 -4.33 -8.34
N PRO A 28 2.17 -3.84 -7.09
CA PRO A 28 2.51 -4.67 -5.95
C PRO A 28 1.48 -5.78 -5.66
N GLY A 29 1.83 -6.67 -4.73
CA GLY A 29 0.96 -7.78 -4.33
C GLY A 29 -0.40 -7.35 -3.77
N SER A 30 -1.36 -8.27 -3.71
CA SER A 30 -2.69 -7.99 -3.19
C SER A 30 -2.69 -7.84 -1.67
N LYS A 31 -3.28 -6.74 -1.17
CA LYS A 31 -3.53 -6.53 0.26
C LYS A 31 -4.37 -7.65 0.87
N SER A 32 -5.53 -7.94 0.28
CA SER A 32 -6.47 -8.93 0.84
C SER A 32 -5.90 -10.35 0.80
N VAL A 33 -5.11 -10.70 -0.21
CA VAL A 33 -4.41 -11.99 -0.24
C VAL A 33 -3.33 -12.04 0.84
N THR A 34 -2.51 -10.99 0.95
CA THR A 34 -1.46 -10.92 1.98
C THR A 34 -2.07 -11.02 3.39
N ASN A 35 -3.11 -10.25 3.70
CA ASN A 35 -3.75 -10.27 5.02
C ASN A 35 -4.41 -11.63 5.33
N ARG A 36 -5.08 -12.26 4.35
CA ARG A 36 -5.64 -13.60 4.55
C ARG A 36 -4.54 -14.64 4.80
N ALA A 37 -3.43 -14.56 4.05
CA ALA A 37 -2.29 -15.45 4.26
C ALA A 37 -1.67 -15.28 5.65
N LEU A 38 -1.55 -14.03 6.14
CA LEU A 38 -1.05 -13.74 7.49
C LEU A 38 -1.96 -14.35 8.57
N VAL A 39 -3.29 -14.19 8.46
CA VAL A 39 -4.25 -14.79 9.40
C VAL A 39 -4.16 -16.32 9.41
N LEU A 40 -4.08 -16.94 8.22
CA LEU A 40 -3.96 -18.39 8.12
C LEU A 40 -2.64 -18.90 8.71
N ALA A 41 -1.53 -18.20 8.46
CA ALA A 41 -0.22 -18.54 9.02
C ALA A 41 -0.16 -18.36 10.55
N ALA A 42 -0.86 -17.37 11.10
CA ALA A 42 -0.97 -17.20 12.54
C ALA A 42 -1.81 -18.30 13.22
N HIS A 43 -2.71 -18.94 12.46
CA HIS A 43 -3.59 -20.01 12.96
C HIS A 43 -3.03 -21.42 12.71
N SER A 44 -1.94 -21.57 11.95
CA SER A 44 -1.38 -22.89 11.66
C SER A 44 -0.63 -23.46 12.86
N ALA A 45 -0.71 -24.79 13.03
CA ALA A 45 0.02 -25.49 14.09
C ALA A 45 1.54 -25.47 13.87
N GLU A 46 1.97 -25.39 12.61
CA GLU A 46 3.37 -25.37 12.20
C GLU A 46 3.75 -24.01 11.59
N PRO A 47 5.04 -23.62 11.66
CA PRO A 47 5.53 -22.40 11.02
C PRO A 47 5.29 -22.39 9.50
N GLY A 48 4.92 -21.23 8.95
CA GLY A 48 4.64 -21.04 7.53
C GLY A 48 5.32 -19.80 6.94
N TRP A 49 5.43 -19.76 5.60
CA TRP A 49 6.06 -18.66 4.87
C TRP A 49 5.07 -17.98 3.91
N VAL A 50 4.88 -16.67 4.08
CA VAL A 50 4.17 -15.84 3.10
C VAL A 50 5.19 -15.27 2.10
N ARG A 51 5.19 -15.77 0.85
CA ARG A 51 6.15 -15.36 -0.18
C ARG A 51 5.69 -14.11 -0.93
N ARG A 52 6.61 -13.14 -1.11
CA ARG A 52 6.36 -11.85 -1.78
C ARG A 52 5.10 -11.12 -1.26
N PRO A 53 4.96 -10.96 0.07
CA PRO A 53 3.83 -10.23 0.64
C PRO A 53 3.84 -8.77 0.17
N LEU A 54 2.66 -8.17 0.05
CA LEU A 54 2.58 -6.72 -0.05
C LEU A 54 3.17 -6.09 1.22
N ARG A 55 3.96 -5.03 1.05
CA ARG A 55 4.43 -4.16 2.13
C ARG A 55 3.72 -2.82 2.00
N SER A 56 2.61 -2.69 2.70
CA SER A 56 1.78 -1.48 2.80
C SER A 56 1.44 -1.24 4.26
N ARG A 57 0.92 -0.05 4.59
CA ARG A 57 0.46 0.24 5.97
C ARG A 57 -0.48 -0.84 6.51
N ASP A 58 -1.47 -1.24 5.71
CA ASP A 58 -2.48 -2.22 6.12
C ASP A 58 -1.94 -3.64 6.34
N THR A 59 -0.87 -4.01 5.64
CA THR A 59 -0.25 -5.34 5.77
C THR A 59 0.80 -5.36 6.87
N VAL A 60 1.46 -4.23 7.12
CA VAL A 60 2.36 -4.04 8.27
C VAL A 60 1.56 -4.01 9.58
N LEU A 61 0.39 -3.37 9.61
CA LEU A 61 -0.49 -3.37 10.78
C LEU A 61 -1.13 -4.73 11.10
N MET A 62 -1.08 -5.68 10.15
CA MET A 62 -1.61 -7.04 10.32
C MET A 62 -0.55 -8.04 10.79
N ALA A 63 0.73 -7.74 10.56
CA ALA A 63 1.86 -8.64 10.79
C ALA A 63 2.48 -8.50 12.17
#